data_AF-A0A6J6U682-F1
#
_entry.id   AF-A0A6J6U682-F1
#
_cell.length_a   1.000
_cell.length_b   1.000
_cell.length_c   1.000
_cell.angle_alpha   90.00
_cell.angle_beta   90.00
_cell.angle_gamma   90.00
#
_symmetry.space_group_name_H-M   'P 1'
#
loop_
_entity.id
_entity.type
_entity.pdbx_description
1 polymer ?
#
loop_
_entity_poly.entity_id
_entity_poly.type
_entity_poly.pdbx_seq_one_letter_code
_entity_poly.pdbx_strand_id
1 'polypeptide(L)'
;MQDEWERRAIPVTLKVLDSPYREITRPILSYVRALRTDNPNDLVTVYVPEYVVGNWWEAVLHNQSALRLKSRLLFSPGVMVTSVPWQLESSEAVIDKDL
;
A
#
# COMPACT_ATOMS: atom_id res chain seq x y z
N MET A 1 -14.15 10.12 -7.54
CA MET A 1 -13.03 9.14 -7.41
C MET A 1 -13.34 7.87 -8.20
N GLN A 2 -14.55 7.30 -8.05
CA GLN A 2 -15.01 6.19 -8.89
C GLN A 2 -15.08 6.57 -10.37
N ASP A 3 -15.66 7.73 -10.69
CA ASP A 3 -15.73 8.21 -12.09
C ASP A 3 -14.36 8.41 -12.73
N GLU A 4 -13.35 8.80 -11.95
CA GLU A 4 -11.97 8.95 -12.44
C GLU A 4 -11.30 7.60 -12.66
N TRP A 5 -11.59 6.61 -11.80
CA TRP A 5 -11.11 5.24 -11.97
C TRP A 5 -11.67 4.60 -13.24
N GLU A 6 -12.97 4.80 -13.48
CA GLU A 6 -13.66 4.34 -14.68
C GLU A 6 -13.10 5.02 -15.94
N ARG A 7 -12.91 6.34 -15.90
CA ARG A 7 -12.27 7.08 -17.01
C ARG A 7 -10.88 6.57 -17.36
N ARG A 8 -10.08 6.17 -16.37
CA ARG A 8 -8.72 5.65 -16.56
C ARG A 8 -8.67 4.21 -17.07
N ALA A 9 -9.82 3.53 -17.18
CA ALA A 9 -9.93 2.16 -17.70
C ALA A 9 -8.94 1.17 -17.05
N ILE A 10 -8.71 1.31 -15.75
CA ILE A 10 -7.77 0.45 -15.02
C ILE A 10 -8.38 -0.97 -14.95
N PRO A 11 -7.67 -2.02 -15.39
CA PRO A 11 -8.24 -3.37 -15.57
C PRO A 11 -8.43 -4.14 -14.26
N VAL A 12 -8.51 -3.44 -13.12
CA VAL A 12 -8.75 -4.03 -11.80
C VAL A 12 -9.91 -3.30 -11.10
N THR A 13 -10.72 -4.06 -10.37
CA THR A 13 -11.88 -3.53 -9.65
C THR A 13 -11.44 -2.63 -8.49
N LEU A 14 -11.99 -1.41 -8.43
CA LEU A 14 -11.83 -0.54 -7.27
C LEU A 14 -12.81 -0.96 -6.17
N LYS A 15 -12.29 -1.45 -5.04
CA LYS A 15 -13.08 -1.72 -3.83
C LYS A 15 -12.86 -0.61 -2.81
N VAL A 16 -13.92 0.11 -2.46
CA VAL A 16 -13.88 1.10 -1.37
C VAL A 16 -14.23 0.38 -0.07
N LEU A 17 -13.38 0.54 0.95
CA LEU A 17 -13.60 0.03 2.30
C LEU A 17 -13.91 1.21 3.21
N ASP A 18 -15.03 1.16 3.91
CA ASP A 18 -15.35 2.18 4.91
C ASP A 18 -14.37 2.09 6.08
N SER A 19 -13.85 3.24 6.50
CA SER A 19 -12.93 3.38 7.63
C SER A 19 -13.58 4.26 8.71
N PRO A 20 -14.32 3.66 9.65
CA PRO A 20 -14.82 4.38 10.81
C PRO A 20 -13.61 4.95 11.60
N TYR A 21 -13.71 6.21 12.04
CA TYR A 21 -12.73 6.85 12.93
C TYR A 21 -11.31 7.08 12.36
N ARG A 22 -11.14 7.12 11.02
CA ARG A 22 -9.83 7.29 10.35
C ARG A 22 -8.82 6.17 10.65
N GLU A 23 -9.29 5.04 11.17
CA GLU A 23 -8.45 3.87 11.38
C GLU A 23 -8.35 3.06 10.08
N ILE A 24 -7.25 3.21 9.35
CA ILE A 24 -7.05 2.56 8.04
C ILE A 24 -6.64 1.10 8.19
N THR A 25 -5.89 0.76 9.25
CA THR A 25 -5.24 -0.55 9.36
C THR A 25 -6.22 -1.71 9.56
N ARG A 26 -7.24 -1.54 10.43
CA ARG A 26 -8.17 -2.60 10.80
C ARG A 26 -9.14 -3.01 9.67
N PRO A 27 -9.75 -2.08 8.91
CA PRO A 27 -10.57 -2.44 7.75
C PRO A 27 -9.80 -3.24 6.71
N ILE A 28 -8.56 -2.84 6.40
CA ILE A 28 -7.71 -3.54 5.42
C ILE A 28 -7.40 -4.95 5.88
N LEU A 29 -6.99 -5.14 7.14
CA LEU A 29 -6.70 -6.47 7.68
C LEU A 29 -7.93 -7.37 7.65
N SER A 30 -9.10 -6.84 7.99
CA SER A 30 -10.36 -7.59 7.99
C SER A 30 -10.73 -8.02 6.57
N TYR A 31 -10.56 -7.12 5.59
CA TYR A 31 -10.80 -7.41 4.19
C TYR A 31 -9.83 -8.48 3.65
N VAL A 32 -8.52 -8.34 3.89
CA VAL A 32 -7.51 -9.32 3.48
C VAL A 32 -7.79 -10.70 4.08
N ARG A 33 -8.21 -10.76 5.34
CA ARG A 33 -8.62 -12.02 5.98
C ARG A 33 -9.87 -12.62 5.34
N ALA A 34 -10.86 -11.80 4.99
CA ALA A 34 -12.09 -12.25 4.34
C ALA A 34 -11.87 -12.74 2.90
N LEU A 35 -10.79 -12.31 2.23
CA LEU A 35 -10.40 -12.83 0.92
C LEU A 35 -9.78 -14.22 0.98
N ARG A 36 -9.32 -14.68 2.15
CA ARG A 36 -8.74 -16.02 2.30
C ARG A 36 -9.86 -17.05 2.38
N THR A 37 -9.66 -18.17 1.69
CA THR A 37 -10.51 -19.36 1.87
C THR A 37 -9.88 -20.33 2.87
N ASP A 38 -10.56 -21.44 3.17
CA ASP A 38 -10.03 -22.52 4.02
C ASP A 38 -8.88 -23.31 3.34
N ASN A 39 -8.56 -23.00 2.08
CA ASN A 39 -7.46 -23.61 1.37
C ASN A 39 -6.10 -23.17 1.97
N PRO A 40 -5.27 -24.10 2.48
CA PRO A 40 -3.97 -23.77 3.06
C PRO A 40 -2.98 -23.17 2.06
N ASN A 41 -3.23 -23.30 0.75
CA ASN A 41 -2.36 -22.79 -0.31
C ASN A 41 -2.78 -21.41 -0.84
N ASP A 42 -3.82 -20.80 -0.28
CA ASP A 42 -4.25 -19.46 -0.70
C ASP A 42 -3.23 -18.40 -0.25
N LEU A 43 -2.72 -17.64 -1.23
CA LEU A 43 -1.79 -16.54 -1.03
C LEU A 43 -2.42 -15.22 -1.42
N VAL A 44 -2.45 -14.26 -0.48
CA VAL A 44 -2.85 -12.87 -0.76
C VAL A 44 -1.58 -12.01 -0.79
N THR A 45 -1.32 -11.35 -1.92
CA THR A 45 -0.21 -10.40 -2.04
C THR A 45 -0.73 -8.98 -1.88
N VAL A 46 -0.18 -8.24 -0.91
CA VAL A 46 -0.53 -6.85 -0.64
C VAL A 46 0.61 -5.96 -1.11
N TYR A 47 0.38 -5.23 -2.20
CA TYR A 47 1.29 -4.20 -2.69
C TYR A 47 1.09 -2.92 -1.89
N VAL A 48 2.15 -2.44 -1.26
CA VAL A 48 2.12 -1.21 -0.47
C VAL A 48 3.14 -0.23 -1.05
N PRO A 49 2.69 0.88 -1.68
CA PRO A 49 3.61 1.91 -2.12
C PRO A 49 4.29 2.56 -0.90
N GLU A 50 5.60 2.77 -1.00
CA GLU A 50 6.41 3.48 -0.01
C GLU A 50 7.03 4.72 -0.65
N TYR A 51 6.86 5.87 -0.01
CA TYR A 51 7.53 7.08 -0.46
C TYR A 51 9.03 6.97 -0.20
N VAL A 52 9.82 7.05 -1.27
CA VAL A 52 11.29 7.15 -1.19
C VAL A 52 11.67 8.62 -1.31
N VAL A 53 12.21 9.18 -0.23
CA VAL A 53 12.62 10.59 -0.13
C VAL A 53 14.11 10.68 0.18
N GLY A 54 14.74 11.80 -0.15
CA GLY A 54 16.20 11.98 -0.01
C GLY A 54 16.69 11.90 1.44
N ASN A 55 15.82 12.20 2.41
CA ASN A 55 16.15 12.15 3.84
C ASN A 55 15.36 11.06 4.58
N TRP A 56 16.05 10.20 5.32
CA TRP A 56 15.45 9.07 6.05
C TRP A 56 14.39 9.49 7.10
N TRP A 57 14.49 10.70 7.67
CA TRP A 57 13.54 11.20 8.68
C TRP A 57 12.20 11.64 8.07
N GLU A 58 12.21 12.14 6.84
CA GLU A 58 10.99 12.43 6.06
C GLU A 58 10.24 11.12 5.77
N ALA A 59 10.97 10.06 5.42
CA ALA A 59 10.39 8.74 5.15
C ALA A 59 9.65 8.18 6.38
N VAL A 60 10.18 8.39 7.59
CA VAL A 60 9.55 7.92 8.84
C VAL A 60 8.29 8.72 9.17
N LEU A 61 8.27 10.03 8.95
CA LEU A 61 7.10 10.87 9.20
C LEU A 61 5.97 10.61 8.19
N HIS A 62 6.31 10.36 6.92
CA HIS A 62 5.31 10.14 5.88
C HIS A 62 4.77 8.71 5.82
N ASN A 63 5.50 7.70 6.29
CA ASN A 63 5.13 6.28 6.13
C ASN A 63 4.59 5.58 7.40
N GLN A 64 4.26 6.30 8.48
CA GLN A 64 3.86 5.68 9.75
C GLN A 64 2.67 4.71 9.63
N SER A 65 1.64 5.10 8.87
CA SER A 65 0.46 4.27 8.63
C SER A 65 0.78 3.01 7.82
N ALA A 66 1.69 3.13 6.84
CA ALA A 66 2.15 2.00 6.04
C ALA A 66 2.96 1.02 6.90
N LEU A 67 3.90 1.52 7.73
CA LEU A 67 4.71 0.69 8.63
C LEU A 67 3.82 -0.10 9.60
N ARG A 68 2.81 0.54 10.19
CA ARG A 68 1.84 -0.12 11.09
C ARG A 68 0.95 -1.15 10.38
N LEU A 69 0.63 -0.93 9.11
CA LEU A 69 -0.11 -1.90 8.31
C LEU A 69 0.76 -3.12 7.98
N LYS A 70 2.00 -2.89 7.53
CA LYS A 70 2.96 -3.96 7.19
C LYS A 70 3.24 -4.85 8.39
N SER A 71 3.52 -4.26 9.54
CA SER A 71 3.81 -5.03 10.76
C SER A 71 2.66 -5.98 11.11
N ARG A 72 1.40 -5.60 10.91
CA ARG A 72 0.25 -6.48 11.17
C ARG A 72 -0.02 -7.50 10.06
N LEU A 73 0.23 -7.15 8.80
CA LEU A 73 0.07 -8.07 7.68
C LEU A 73 1.12 -9.19 7.70
N LEU A 74 2.35 -8.91 8.12
CA LEU A 74 3.43 -9.89 8.22
C LEU A 74 3.11 -11.05 9.19
N PHE A 75 2.25 -10.82 10.18
CA PHE A 75 1.79 -11.87 11.10
C PHE A 75 0.48 -12.54 10.67
N SER A 76 -0.02 -12.23 9.48
CA SER A 76 -1.20 -12.89 8.91
C SER A 76 -0.75 -14.06 8.03
N PRO A 77 -1.07 -15.32 8.36
CA PRO A 77 -0.68 -16.47 7.54
C PRO A 77 -1.20 -16.33 6.11
N GLY A 78 -0.43 -16.82 5.12
CA GLY A 78 -0.83 -16.75 3.70
C GLY A 78 -0.87 -15.33 3.12
N VAL A 79 -0.24 -14.35 3.77
CA VAL A 79 -0.14 -12.97 3.28
C VAL A 79 1.30 -12.62 2.95
N MET A 80 1.55 -12.26 1.70
CA MET A 80 2.80 -11.65 1.26
C MET A 80 2.64 -10.14 1.18
N VAL A 81 3.63 -9.38 1.64
CA VAL A 81 3.62 -7.92 1.56
C VAL A 81 4.76 -7.49 0.64
N THR A 82 4.43 -6.74 -0.40
CA THR A 82 5.39 -6.22 -1.38
C THR A 82 5.49 -4.71 -1.23
N SER A 83 6.64 -4.21 -0.79
CA SER A 83 6.96 -2.78 -0.80
C SER A 83 7.25 -2.34 -2.22
N VAL A 84 6.51 -1.34 -2.71
CA VAL A 84 6.77 -0.73 -4.02
C VAL A 84 7.35 0.66 -3.79
N PRO A 85 8.64 0.91 -4.09
CA PRO A 85 9.20 2.24 -3.94
C PRO A 85 8.54 3.19 -4.94
N TRP A 86 7.87 4.22 -4.43
CA TRP A 86 7.31 5.29 -5.24
C TRP A 86 8.20 6.52 -5.08
N GLN A 87 8.92 6.86 -6.14
CA GLN A 87 9.72 8.07 -6.22
C GLN A 87 8.77 9.21 -6.58
N LEU A 88 8.63 10.19 -5.69
CA LEU A 88 7.94 11.44 -6.01
C LEU A 88 8.67 12.13 -7.16
N GLU A 89 7.95 12.67 -8.14
CA GLU A 89 8.49 13.41 -9.30
C GLU A 89 9.37 14.63 -8.94
N SER A 90 9.55 14.96 -7.65
CA SER A 90 10.64 15.85 -7.21
C SER A 90 12.05 15.22 -7.32
N SER A 91 12.17 13.94 -7.68
CA SER A 91 13.46 13.28 -7.96
C SER A 91 14.03 13.56 -9.36
N GLU A 92 13.28 14.18 -10.27
CA GLU A 92 13.84 14.63 -11.56
C GLU A 92 14.95 15.69 -11.38
N ALA A 93 14.94 16.45 -10.29
CA ALA A 93 15.93 17.51 -10.03
C ALA A 93 17.29 17.02 -9.50
N VAL A 94 17.45 15.73 -9.20
CA VAL A 94 18.73 15.17 -8.69
C VAL A 94 19.50 14.42 -9.78
N ILE A 95 18.83 13.94 -10.84
CA ILE A 95 19.48 13.23 -11.94
C ILE A 95 20.23 14.19 -12.89
N ASP A 96 19.82 15.47 -12.97
CA ASP A 96 20.46 16.48 -13.82
C ASP A 96 21.77 17.07 -13.26
N LYS A 97 22.14 16.74 -12.02
CA LYS A 97 23.35 17.32 -11.39
C LYS A 97 24.61 16.45 -11.49
N ASP A 98 24.49 15.23 -12.02
CA ASP A 98 25.59 14.27 -12.19
C ASP A 98 25.81 13.87 -13.67
N LEU A 99 25.40 14.72 -14.63
CA LEU A 99 25.80 14.64 -16.04
C LEU A 99 26.58 15.89 -16.49
#